data_AF-A0A847KZ26-F1
#
_entry.id   AF-A0A847KZ26-F1
#
_cell.length_a   1.000
_cell.length_b   1.000
_cell.length_c   1.000
_cell.angle_alpha   90.00
_cell.angle_beta   90.00
_cell.angle_gamma   90.00
#
_symmetry.space_group_name_H-M   'P 1'
#
loop_
_entity.id
_entity.type
_entity.pdbx_description
1 polymer ?
#
loop_
_entity_poly.entity_id
_entity_poly.type
_entity_poly.pdbx_seq_one_letter_code
_entity_poly.pdbx_strand_id
1 'polypeptide(L)'
;MRKFTSNVFTAVLFLFMATIVSSCKSGNSEDSQAFLSTVKGLEKTLSDSISTDPNVVKVIAYHTYRAQTQAETSQIKELAKTTVNTGKRQYFFATDGSFYRVYFPITDAIIKYDQRNIPTDINGALVSVNPVHDLSIVELAGKYGKQTEEAKEAKQERPIQMLREAIPAEKKVGSSIHTDSKIVVFNLGERKLGDKIVW
;
A
#
# COMPACT_ATOMS: atom_id res chain seq x y z
N MET A 1 -18.07 -62.50 -27.99
CA MET A 1 -18.26 -61.13 -27.47
C MET A 1 -16.95 -60.65 -26.85
N ARG A 2 -16.32 -59.64 -27.46
CA ARG A 2 -15.05 -59.04 -27.03
C ARG A 2 -15.29 -58.15 -25.80
N LYS A 3 -14.55 -58.37 -24.70
CA LYS A 3 -14.40 -57.39 -23.61
C LYS A 3 -13.02 -56.74 -23.72
N PHE A 4 -12.91 -55.81 -24.65
CA PHE A 4 -11.81 -54.85 -24.72
C PHE A 4 -12.44 -53.50 -24.44
N THR A 5 -12.19 -52.94 -23.24
CA THR A 5 -12.27 -51.52 -22.85
C THR A 5 -12.61 -51.41 -21.36
N SER A 6 -11.59 -51.41 -20.49
CA SER A 6 -11.80 -50.89 -19.13
C SER A 6 -10.52 -50.36 -18.46
N ASN A 7 -9.33 -50.77 -18.91
CA ASN A 7 -8.08 -50.38 -18.24
C ASN A 7 -7.26 -49.30 -18.94
N VAL A 8 -7.61 -48.91 -20.17
CA VAL A 8 -6.87 -47.86 -20.91
C VAL A 8 -7.38 -46.45 -20.58
N PHE A 9 -8.69 -46.29 -20.31
CA PHE A 9 -9.26 -44.98 -19.99
C PHE A 9 -8.89 -44.48 -18.59
N THR A 10 -8.71 -45.37 -17.61
CA THR A 10 -8.32 -45.01 -16.25
C THR A 10 -6.86 -44.58 -16.15
N ALA A 11 -5.98 -45.14 -16.99
CA ALA A 11 -4.56 -44.79 -17.02
C ALA A 11 -4.31 -43.42 -17.69
N VAL A 12 -5.06 -43.07 -18.74
CA VAL A 12 -4.91 -41.78 -19.43
C VAL A 12 -5.44 -40.61 -18.59
N LEU A 13 -6.48 -40.83 -17.78
CA LEU A 13 -7.03 -39.79 -16.90
C LEU A 13 -6.10 -39.46 -15.71
N PHE A 14 -5.37 -40.45 -15.18
CA PHE A 14 -4.37 -40.23 -14.13
C PHE A 14 -3.08 -39.58 -14.65
N LEU A 15 -2.71 -39.83 -15.91
CA LEU A 15 -1.54 -39.20 -16.52
C LEU A 15 -1.79 -37.71 -16.86
N PHE A 16 -3.03 -37.32 -17.16
CA PHE A 16 -3.39 -35.92 -17.43
C PHE A 16 -3.57 -35.07 -16.15
N MET A 17 -3.89 -35.70 -15.02
CA MET A 17 -3.96 -35.02 -13.71
C MET A 17 -2.57 -34.78 -13.08
N ALA A 18 -1.55 -35.57 -13.44
CA ALA A 18 -0.19 -35.37 -12.95
C ALA A 18 0.51 -34.15 -13.60
N THR A 19 0.03 -33.65 -14.74
CA THR A 19 0.61 -32.50 -15.44
C THR A 19 0.06 -31.13 -15.00
N ILE A 20 -0.92 -31.08 -14.10
CA ILE A 20 -1.57 -29.81 -13.69
C ILE A 20 -1.04 -29.31 -12.32
N VAL A 21 -0.21 -30.08 -11.60
CA VAL A 21 0.26 -29.71 -10.24
C VAL A 21 1.69 -29.18 -10.18
N SER A 22 2.29 -28.76 -11.30
CA SER A 22 3.67 -28.21 -11.31
C SER A 22 3.86 -26.93 -12.11
N SER A 23 2.83 -26.08 -12.18
CA SER A 23 3.00 -24.67 -12.55
C SER A 23 2.48 -23.71 -11.48
N CYS A 24 2.54 -24.10 -10.21
CA CYS A 24 2.78 -23.13 -9.15
C CYS A 24 4.27 -22.75 -9.22
N LYS A 25 4.61 -21.87 -10.16
CA LYS A 25 5.86 -21.12 -10.11
C LYS A 25 5.84 -20.37 -8.78
N SER A 26 6.56 -20.90 -7.79
CA SER A 26 6.99 -20.11 -6.64
C SER A 26 7.66 -18.86 -7.21
N GLY A 27 7.10 -17.68 -6.94
CA GLY A 27 7.71 -16.43 -7.37
C GLY A 27 9.19 -16.44 -6.99
N ASN A 28 10.07 -16.11 -7.95
CA ASN A 28 11.50 -16.08 -7.71
C ASN A 28 11.78 -15.19 -6.49
N SER A 29 12.53 -15.72 -5.53
CA SER A 29 12.96 -14.98 -4.34
C SER A 29 13.73 -13.70 -4.69
N GLU A 30 14.44 -13.70 -5.83
CA GLU A 30 15.11 -12.52 -6.40
C GLU A 30 14.14 -11.42 -6.84
N ASP A 31 13.03 -11.76 -7.51
CA ASP A 31 12.01 -10.78 -7.93
C ASP A 31 11.34 -10.15 -6.70
N SER A 32 11.15 -10.94 -5.65
CA SER A 32 10.62 -10.46 -4.37
C SER A 32 11.59 -9.50 -3.67
N GLN A 33 12.88 -9.79 -3.66
CA GLN A 33 13.88 -8.90 -3.06
C GLN A 33 14.06 -7.60 -3.85
N ALA A 34 14.06 -7.66 -5.18
CA ALA A 34 14.13 -6.49 -6.05
C ALA A 34 12.89 -5.59 -5.92
N PHE A 35 11.71 -6.19 -5.77
CA PHE A 35 10.49 -5.46 -5.42
C PHE A 35 10.63 -4.72 -4.09
N LEU A 36 11.06 -5.43 -3.05
CA LEU A 36 11.22 -4.85 -1.71
C LEU A 36 12.25 -3.73 -1.68
N SER A 37 13.37 -3.85 -2.39
CA SER A 37 14.37 -2.77 -2.48
C SER A 37 13.82 -1.54 -3.20
N THR A 38 13.04 -1.75 -4.26
CA THR A 38 12.40 -0.65 -4.99
C THR A 38 11.41 0.09 -4.09
N VAL A 39 10.51 -0.64 -3.43
CA VAL A 39 9.52 -0.06 -2.51
C VAL A 39 10.20 0.69 -1.35
N LYS A 40 11.30 0.16 -0.80
CA LYS A 40 12.12 0.86 0.21
C LYS A 40 12.59 2.23 -0.27
N GLY A 41 13.10 2.31 -1.49
CA GLY A 41 13.55 3.56 -2.08
C GLY A 41 12.43 4.59 -2.17
N LEU A 42 11.25 4.15 -2.64
CA LEU A 42 10.08 5.02 -2.76
C LEU A 42 9.59 5.53 -1.39
N GLU A 43 9.45 4.62 -0.41
CA GLU A 43 9.05 4.95 0.96
C GLU A 43 10.05 5.93 1.61
N LYS A 44 11.36 5.76 1.37
CA LYS A 44 12.39 6.66 1.86
C LYS A 44 12.31 8.05 1.22
N THR A 45 12.17 8.14 -0.11
CA THR A 45 12.02 9.43 -0.80
C THR A 45 10.84 10.22 -0.27
N LEU A 46 9.71 9.56 -0.01
CA LEU A 46 8.55 10.20 0.61
C LEU A 46 8.85 10.62 2.05
N SER A 47 9.44 9.75 2.87
CA SER A 47 9.84 10.07 4.23
C SER A 47 10.71 11.32 4.29
N ASP A 48 11.73 11.40 3.44
CA ASP A 48 12.65 12.53 3.40
C ASP A 48 11.97 13.83 2.93
N SER A 49 10.90 13.72 2.12
CA SER A 49 10.05 14.86 1.75
C SER A 49 9.15 15.36 2.88
N ILE A 50 8.80 14.48 3.83
CA ILE A 50 7.96 14.80 4.99
C ILE A 50 8.80 15.52 6.04
N SER A 51 9.94 14.92 6.39
CA SER A 51 10.92 15.49 7.32
C SER A 51 12.24 14.75 7.24
N THR A 52 13.35 15.48 7.28
CA THR A 52 14.69 14.91 7.39
C THR A 52 15.07 14.59 8.84
N ASP A 53 14.28 15.00 9.83
CA ASP A 53 14.52 14.69 11.25
C ASP A 53 14.28 13.18 11.50
N PRO A 54 15.28 12.43 11.99
CA PRO A 54 15.14 11.01 12.28
C PRO A 54 14.21 10.71 13.49
N ASN A 55 13.89 11.71 14.32
CA ASN A 55 13.03 11.52 15.50
C ASN A 55 11.55 11.68 15.19
N VAL A 56 11.22 12.30 14.06
CA VAL A 56 9.83 12.54 13.63
C VAL A 56 9.25 11.27 13.03
N VAL A 57 8.09 10.83 13.52
CA VAL A 57 7.32 9.75 12.90
C VAL A 57 6.69 10.28 11.62
N LYS A 58 7.11 9.73 10.48
CA LYS A 58 6.61 10.06 9.14
C LYS A 58 5.57 9.05 8.72
N VAL A 59 4.42 9.52 8.24
CA VAL A 59 3.27 8.70 7.92
C VAL A 59 3.01 8.70 6.42
N ILE A 60 3.06 7.51 5.82
CA ILE A 60 2.88 7.27 4.40
C ILE A 60 1.70 6.31 4.22
N ALA A 61 0.96 6.45 3.13
CA ALA A 61 -0.04 5.51 2.67
C ALA A 61 0.26 5.05 1.25
N TYR A 62 -0.39 3.97 0.83
CA TYR A 62 -0.54 3.65 -0.58
C TYR A 62 -1.91 3.06 -0.93
N HIS A 63 -2.31 3.27 -2.19
CA HIS A 63 -3.38 2.54 -2.85
C HIS A 63 -2.82 1.60 -3.90
N THR A 64 -3.47 0.45 -4.09
CA THR A 64 -3.14 -0.50 -5.16
C THR A 64 -4.21 -0.45 -6.24
N TYR A 65 -3.79 -0.34 -7.50
CA TYR A 65 -4.67 -0.37 -8.67
C TYR A 65 -4.36 -1.63 -9.46
N ARG A 66 -5.27 -2.60 -9.47
CA ARG A 66 -5.09 -3.89 -10.16
C ARG A 66 -5.84 -3.93 -11.48
N ALA A 67 -5.16 -4.40 -12.53
CA ALA A 67 -5.82 -4.77 -13.76
C ALA A 67 -6.68 -6.03 -13.54
N GLN A 68 -7.91 -5.98 -14.05
CA GLN A 68 -8.85 -7.10 -14.13
C GLN A 68 -8.95 -7.64 -15.56
N THR A 69 -8.52 -6.85 -16.55
CA THR A 69 -8.58 -7.20 -17.97
C THR A 69 -7.23 -7.01 -18.67
N GLN A 70 -7.08 -7.64 -19.84
CA GLN A 70 -5.90 -7.44 -20.68
C GLN A 70 -5.77 -5.99 -21.18
N ALA A 71 -6.91 -5.32 -21.44
CA ALA A 71 -6.92 -3.92 -21.84
C ALA A 71 -6.37 -3.01 -20.73
N GLU A 72 -6.80 -3.25 -19.49
CA GLU A 72 -6.29 -2.57 -18.30
C GLU A 72 -4.80 -2.86 -18.04
N THR A 73 -4.36 -4.09 -18.29
CA THR A 73 -2.92 -4.45 -18.21
C THR A 73 -2.09 -3.61 -19.17
N SER A 74 -2.57 -3.46 -20.42
CA SER A 74 -1.92 -2.59 -21.42
C SER A 74 -1.95 -1.12 -20.98
N GLN A 75 -3.07 -0.65 -20.41
CA GLN A 75 -3.18 0.71 -19.88
C GLN A 75 -2.17 1.00 -18.77
N ILE A 76 -1.96 0.05 -17.84
CA ILE A 76 -0.96 0.17 -16.78
C ILE A 76 0.45 0.29 -17.37
N LYS A 77 0.78 -0.50 -18.40
CA LYS A 77 2.09 -0.43 -19.07
C LYS A 77 2.33 0.92 -19.76
N GLU A 78 1.30 1.48 -20.41
CA GLU A 78 1.41 2.81 -21.01
C GLU A 78 1.53 3.92 -19.94
N LEU A 79 0.80 3.78 -18.83
CA LEU A 79 0.90 4.69 -17.70
C LEU A 79 2.31 4.66 -17.09
N ALA A 80 2.92 3.47 -16.98
CA ALA A 80 4.28 3.31 -16.46
C ALA A 80 5.33 4.09 -17.26
N LYS A 81 5.16 4.20 -18.59
CA LYS A 81 6.09 4.92 -19.49
C LYS A 81 6.04 6.44 -19.32
N THR A 82 4.90 6.96 -18.88
CA THR A 82 4.61 8.41 -18.85
C THR A 82 4.60 8.98 -17.45
N THR A 83 4.50 8.12 -16.42
CA THR A 83 4.39 8.55 -15.03
C THR A 83 5.76 8.93 -14.46
N VAL A 84 5.79 10.07 -13.76
CA VAL A 84 7.00 10.59 -13.12
C VAL A 84 6.79 10.66 -11.61
N ASN A 85 7.77 10.15 -10.88
CA ASN A 85 7.83 10.23 -9.43
C ASN A 85 8.17 11.65 -8.95
N THR A 86 7.57 12.06 -7.84
CA THR A 86 7.74 13.40 -7.25
C THR A 86 7.97 13.30 -5.75
N GLY A 87 8.46 14.36 -5.11
CA GLY A 87 8.65 14.37 -3.66
C GLY A 87 7.40 13.99 -2.85
N LYS A 88 6.19 14.27 -3.35
CA LYS A 88 4.93 13.99 -2.64
C LYS A 88 4.17 12.76 -3.14
N ARG A 89 4.59 12.17 -4.27
CA ARG A 89 3.92 11.03 -4.90
C ARG A 89 4.93 10.12 -5.56
N GLN A 90 4.93 8.86 -5.15
CA GLN A 90 5.79 7.84 -5.72
C GLN A 90 4.94 6.70 -6.29
N TYR A 91 5.36 6.17 -7.43
CA TYR A 91 4.64 5.16 -8.17
C TYR A 91 5.52 3.92 -8.32
N PHE A 92 4.92 2.75 -8.06
CA PHE A 92 5.50 1.46 -8.37
C PHE A 92 4.62 0.78 -9.41
N PHE A 93 5.20 0.28 -10.50
CA PHE A 93 4.50 -0.47 -11.54
C PHE A 93 5.02 -1.90 -11.60
N ALA A 94 4.13 -2.88 -11.55
CA ALA A 94 4.51 -4.26 -11.80
C ALA A 94 4.93 -4.43 -13.26
N THR A 95 6.04 -5.12 -13.51
CA THR A 95 6.64 -5.28 -14.85
C THR A 95 5.68 -5.92 -15.86
N ASP A 96 4.84 -6.83 -15.39
CA ASP A 96 3.82 -7.51 -16.20
C ASP A 96 2.58 -6.65 -16.48
N GLY A 97 2.45 -5.50 -15.83
CA GLY A 97 1.29 -4.61 -15.91
C GLY A 97 0.10 -5.06 -15.06
N SER A 98 0.27 -6.04 -14.18
CA SER A 98 -0.83 -6.59 -13.35
C SER A 98 -1.37 -5.58 -12.34
N PHE A 99 -0.53 -4.68 -11.83
CA PHE A 99 -0.94 -3.61 -10.93
C PHE A 99 0.06 -2.45 -10.92
N TYR A 100 -0.36 -1.35 -10.32
CA TYR A 100 0.54 -0.32 -9.82
C TYR A 100 0.11 0.16 -8.44
N ARG A 101 1.06 0.75 -7.69
CA ARG A 101 0.83 1.36 -6.39
C ARG A 101 1.16 2.84 -6.45
N VAL A 102 0.35 3.64 -5.77
CA VAL A 102 0.60 5.07 -5.57
C VAL A 102 0.84 5.30 -4.09
N TYR A 103 2.04 5.72 -3.74
CA TYR A 103 2.48 6.04 -2.39
C TYR A 103 2.46 7.54 -2.15
N PHE A 104 2.09 7.95 -0.93
CA PHE A 104 1.97 9.35 -0.55
C PHE A 104 2.03 9.63 0.95
N PRO A 105 2.41 10.85 1.38
CA PRO A 105 2.28 11.28 2.77
C PRO A 105 0.81 11.39 3.19
N ILE A 106 0.48 10.94 4.40
CA ILE A 106 -0.87 11.11 4.96
C ILE A 106 -0.93 12.42 5.73
N THR A 107 -1.57 13.42 5.15
CA THR A 107 -1.75 14.76 5.76
C THR A 107 -3.10 14.87 6.47
N ASP A 108 -3.18 15.68 7.53
CA ASP A 108 -4.42 15.93 8.28
C ASP A 108 -5.15 14.67 8.80
N ALA A 109 -4.43 13.55 8.98
CA ALA A 109 -4.97 12.32 9.52
C ALA A 109 -4.96 12.30 11.05
N ILE A 110 -5.78 11.41 11.59
CA ILE A 110 -5.82 11.07 13.00
C ILE A 110 -5.33 9.63 13.13
N ILE A 111 -4.22 9.51 13.85
CA ILE A 111 -3.54 8.26 14.11
C ILE A 111 -3.84 7.84 15.54
N LYS A 112 -4.44 6.67 15.71
CA LYS A 112 -4.67 6.08 17.02
C LYS A 112 -3.41 5.33 17.45
N TYR A 113 -2.89 5.71 18.60
CA TYR A 113 -1.71 5.11 19.24
C TYR A 113 -1.96 5.01 20.74
N ASP A 114 -1.95 3.79 21.28
CA ASP A 114 -2.07 3.53 22.73
C ASP A 114 -3.21 4.34 23.38
N GLN A 115 -4.43 4.16 22.87
CA GLN A 115 -5.67 4.85 23.27
C GLN A 115 -5.72 6.37 23.02
N ARG A 116 -4.69 6.97 22.42
CA ARG A 116 -4.65 8.39 22.08
C ARG A 116 -4.84 8.61 20.60
N ASN A 117 -5.49 9.71 20.25
CA ASN A 117 -5.60 10.19 18.88
C ASN A 117 -4.55 11.28 18.66
N ILE A 118 -3.61 11.02 17.77
CA ILE A 118 -2.50 11.91 17.45
C ILE A 118 -2.64 12.38 16.00
N PRO A 119 -2.64 13.69 15.74
CA PRO A 119 -2.79 14.19 14.39
C PRO A 119 -1.49 14.12 13.59
N THR A 120 -1.59 14.12 12.26
CA THR A 120 -0.48 14.45 11.36
C THR A 120 -0.57 15.91 10.91
N ASP A 121 0.58 16.54 10.68
CA ASP A 121 0.66 17.88 10.09
C ASP A 121 0.35 17.88 8.57
N ILE A 122 0.59 19.04 7.93
CA ILE A 122 0.38 19.26 6.50
C ILE A 122 1.36 18.49 5.60
N ASN A 123 2.44 17.97 6.16
CA ASN A 123 3.45 17.20 5.44
C ASN A 123 3.26 15.70 5.69
N GLY A 124 2.54 15.30 6.73
CA GLY A 124 2.37 13.91 7.13
C GLY A 124 3.31 13.46 8.25
N ALA A 125 3.86 14.41 9.02
CA ALA A 125 4.57 14.16 10.25
C ALA A 125 3.59 14.06 11.41
N LEU A 126 3.74 13.05 12.26
CA LEU A 126 2.92 12.86 13.46
C LEU A 126 3.27 13.94 14.50
N VAL A 127 2.26 14.68 14.96
CA VAL A 127 2.41 15.77 15.93
C VAL A 127 2.03 15.25 17.31
N SER A 128 3.04 14.77 18.04
CA SER A 128 2.88 14.27 19.40
C SER A 128 3.76 15.04 20.37
N VAL A 129 3.20 15.37 21.53
CA VAL A 129 3.96 15.92 22.67
C VAL A 129 4.77 14.85 23.40
N ASN A 130 4.38 13.58 23.26
CA ASN A 130 5.06 12.45 23.88
C ASN A 130 5.72 11.57 22.80
N PRO A 131 6.92 11.03 23.06
CA PRO A 131 7.54 10.09 22.13
C PRO A 131 6.63 8.89 21.83
N VAL A 132 6.61 8.47 20.57
CA VAL A 132 5.97 7.22 20.12
C VAL A 132 7.03 6.14 20.08
N HIS A 133 6.85 5.07 20.85
CA HIS A 133 7.86 4.03 21.04
C HIS A 133 7.56 2.76 20.24
N ASP A 134 6.30 2.35 20.16
CA ASP A 134 5.89 1.13 19.47
C ASP A 134 5.07 1.45 18.21
N LEU A 135 5.70 1.39 17.04
CA LEU A 135 4.99 1.61 15.78
C LEU A 135 4.05 0.45 15.38
N SER A 136 4.07 -0.67 16.09
CA SER A 136 3.25 -1.85 15.79
C SER A 136 1.79 -1.73 16.26
N ILE A 137 1.48 -0.75 17.11
CA ILE A 137 0.14 -0.49 17.67
C ILE A 137 -0.52 0.76 17.05
N VAL A 138 -0.07 1.17 15.87
CA VAL A 138 -0.52 2.38 15.19
C VAL A 138 -1.63 2.05 14.20
N GLU A 139 -2.75 2.78 14.29
CA GLU A 139 -3.93 2.63 13.43
C GLU A 139 -4.32 3.99 12.82
N LEU A 140 -4.74 4.01 11.56
CA LEU A 140 -5.39 5.18 10.96
C LEU A 140 -6.87 5.19 11.39
N ALA A 141 -7.26 6.19 12.18
CA ALA A 141 -8.59 6.30 12.78
C ALA A 141 -9.53 7.25 12.02
N GLY A 142 -8.98 8.28 11.39
CA GLY A 142 -9.79 9.30 10.73
C GLY A 142 -8.99 10.39 10.05
N LYS A 143 -9.70 11.42 9.60
CA LYS A 143 -9.13 12.61 8.95
C LYS A 143 -9.87 13.85 9.41
N TYR A 144 -9.17 14.98 9.46
CA TYR A 144 -9.84 16.26 9.58
C TYR A 144 -10.52 16.64 8.26
N GLY A 145 -11.80 16.92 8.33
CA GLY A 145 -12.58 17.46 7.22
C GLY A 145 -12.02 18.78 6.72
N LYS A 146 -12.35 19.10 5.47
CA LYS A 146 -12.10 20.42 4.92
C LYS A 146 -12.96 21.45 5.66
N GLN A 147 -12.36 22.58 5.98
CA GLN A 147 -13.06 23.75 6.49
C GLN A 147 -13.31 24.76 5.38
N THR A 148 -14.41 25.52 5.51
CA THR A 148 -14.64 26.72 4.70
C THR A 148 -13.73 27.85 5.17
N GLU A 149 -13.53 28.88 4.36
CA GLU A 149 -12.71 30.03 4.76
C GLU A 149 -13.35 30.77 5.94
N GLU A 150 -14.68 30.88 6.01
CA GLU A 150 -15.35 31.52 7.14
C GLU A 150 -15.12 30.74 8.45
N ALA A 151 -15.10 29.40 8.40
CA ALA A 151 -14.81 28.56 9.55
C ALA A 151 -13.36 28.71 10.04
N LYS A 152 -12.41 28.93 9.12
CA LYS A 152 -11.00 29.20 9.46
C LYS A 152 -10.83 30.56 10.12
N GLU A 153 -11.47 31.61 9.57
CA GLU A 153 -11.45 32.96 10.15
C GLU A 153 -12.06 32.99 11.54
N ALA A 154 -13.15 32.22 11.75
CA ALA A 154 -13.79 32.03 13.05
C ALA A 154 -13.03 31.07 14.00
N LYS A 155 -11.88 30.54 13.59
CA LYS A 155 -11.07 29.55 14.35
C LYS A 155 -11.90 28.37 14.87
N GLN A 156 -12.89 27.94 14.10
CA GLN A 156 -13.70 26.79 14.46
C GLN A 156 -12.85 25.52 14.43
N GLU A 157 -13.21 24.54 15.24
CA GLU A 157 -12.53 23.24 15.22
C GLU A 157 -12.82 22.51 13.89
N ARG A 158 -11.82 21.79 13.37
CA ARG A 158 -12.00 21.00 12.14
C ARG A 158 -12.89 19.80 12.44
N PRO A 159 -13.97 19.57 11.67
CA PRO A 159 -14.80 18.39 11.88
C PRO A 159 -13.96 17.13 11.65
N ILE A 160 -14.10 16.14 12.51
CA ILE A 160 -13.39 14.87 12.37
C ILE A 160 -14.26 13.90 11.57
N GLN A 161 -13.72 13.42 10.45
CA GLN A 161 -14.30 12.33 9.69
C GLN A 161 -13.62 11.02 10.11
N MET A 162 -14.29 10.24 10.95
CA MET A 162 -13.81 8.92 11.34
C MET A 162 -13.94 7.94 10.17
N LEU A 163 -12.95 7.06 10.01
CA LEU A 163 -13.09 5.90 9.14
C LEU A 163 -14.04 4.91 9.81
N ARG A 164 -14.94 4.30 9.03
CA ARG A 164 -15.85 3.26 9.55
C ARG A 164 -15.09 2.03 10.03
N GLU A 165 -13.91 1.79 9.47
CA GLU A 165 -13.00 0.71 9.82
C GLU A 165 -11.60 1.32 9.97
N ALA A 166 -10.97 1.09 11.13
CA ALA A 166 -9.60 1.56 11.38
C ALA A 166 -8.62 0.71 10.56
N ILE A 167 -7.66 1.35 9.92
CA ILE A 167 -6.67 0.66 9.07
C ILE A 167 -5.38 0.51 9.89
N PRO A 168 -4.96 -0.71 10.27
CA PRO A 168 -3.70 -0.91 10.97
C PRO A 168 -2.51 -0.63 10.04
N ALA A 169 -1.41 -0.16 10.61
CA ALA A 169 -0.15 -0.09 9.88
C ALA A 169 0.29 -1.49 9.41
N GLU A 170 0.92 -1.59 8.23
CA GLU A 170 1.40 -2.89 7.77
C GLU A 170 2.50 -3.43 8.71
N LYS A 171 2.18 -4.52 9.43
CA LYS A 171 3.17 -5.26 10.23
C LYS A 171 4.09 -6.03 9.29
N LYS A 172 5.26 -5.46 8.99
CA LYS A 172 6.33 -6.16 8.27
C LYS A 172 7.05 -7.12 9.23
N VAL A 173 6.46 -8.29 9.50
CA VAL A 173 7.06 -9.33 10.35
C VAL A 173 8.30 -9.90 9.65
N GLY A 174 9.46 -9.87 10.31
CA GLY A 174 10.71 -10.48 9.84
C GLY A 174 11.76 -9.53 9.26
N SER A 175 11.44 -8.26 9.08
CA SER A 175 12.41 -7.18 8.88
C SER A 175 11.66 -5.88 9.09
N SER A 176 12.07 -5.03 10.04
CA SER A 176 11.73 -3.63 9.83
C SER A 176 12.47 -3.25 8.55
N ILE A 177 11.72 -3.16 7.46
CA ILE A 177 12.22 -2.88 6.10
C ILE A 177 12.97 -1.53 6.07
N HIS A 178 12.70 -0.68 7.07
CA HIS A 178 13.50 0.48 7.46
C HIS A 178 14.21 0.18 8.79
N THR A 179 15.54 0.33 8.83
CA THR A 179 16.28 0.51 10.09
C THR A 179 15.96 1.85 10.75
N ASP A 180 15.32 2.77 10.01
CA ASP A 180 14.76 4.02 10.52
C ASP A 180 13.44 3.75 11.23
N SER A 181 13.49 3.72 12.56
CA SER A 181 12.41 3.39 13.50
C SER A 181 11.18 4.31 13.49
N LYS A 182 11.00 5.16 12.46
CA LYS A 182 10.04 6.26 12.43
C LYS A 182 9.26 6.43 11.12
N ILE A 183 9.30 5.46 10.19
CA ILE A 183 8.44 5.46 9.00
C ILE A 183 7.27 4.49 9.21
N VAL A 184 6.04 4.99 9.13
CA VAL A 184 4.80 4.20 9.20
C VAL A 184 4.14 4.17 7.83
N VAL A 185 3.77 2.98 7.35
CA VAL A 185 3.14 2.80 6.04
C VAL A 185 1.79 2.11 6.19
N PHE A 186 0.74 2.74 5.67
CA PHE A 186 -0.62 2.22 5.64
C PHE A 186 -1.01 1.75 4.24
N ASN A 187 -1.58 0.56 4.17
CA ASN A 187 -2.24 0.08 2.96
C ASN A 187 -3.70 0.47 3.00
N LEU A 188 -4.10 1.39 2.13
CA LEU A 188 -5.46 1.89 2.05
C LEU A 188 -6.35 1.06 1.10
N GLY A 189 -5.89 -0.13 0.72
CA GLY A 189 -6.63 -1.09 -0.06
C GLY A 189 -6.58 -0.84 -1.57
N GLU A 190 -7.44 -1.59 -2.27
CA GLU A 190 -7.48 -1.63 -3.72
C GLU A 190 -8.46 -0.59 -4.29
N ARG A 191 -8.12 -0.06 -5.47
CA ARG A 191 -8.92 0.91 -6.24
C ARG A 191 -9.11 0.39 -7.65
N LYS A 192 -10.21 0.80 -8.30
CA LYS A 192 -10.42 0.49 -9.72
C LYS A 192 -9.56 1.40 -10.58
N LEU A 193 -9.15 0.90 -11.74
CA LEU A 193 -8.48 1.71 -12.74
C LEU A 193 -9.41 2.84 -13.22
N GLY A 194 -8.91 4.07 -13.22
CA GLY A 194 -9.69 5.26 -13.54
C GLY A 194 -10.41 5.91 -12.36
N ASP A 195 -10.43 5.29 -11.17
CA ASP A 195 -10.83 5.99 -9.96
C ASP A 195 -9.92 7.21 -9.78
N LYS A 196 -10.52 8.37 -9.49
CA LYS A 196 -9.73 9.54 -9.09
C LYS A 196 -8.83 9.11 -7.94
N ILE A 197 -7.55 9.50 -8.02
CA ILE A 197 -6.63 9.36 -6.90
C ILE A 197 -7.10 10.35 -5.83
N VAL A 198 -7.96 9.89 -4.93
CA VAL A 198 -8.48 10.68 -3.81
C VAL A 198 -7.62 10.40 -2.58
N TRP A 199 -7.25 11.48 -1.89
CA TRP A 199 -6.33 11.58 -0.76
C TRP A 199 -7.08 11.68 0.56
#